data_AF-A0A842Y8C0-F1
#
_entry.id   AF-A0A842Y8C0-F1
#
_cell.length_a   1.000
_cell.length_b   1.000
_cell.length_c   1.000
_cell.angle_alpha   90.00
_cell.angle_beta   90.00
_cell.angle_gamma   90.00
#
_symmetry.space_group_name_H-M   'P 1'
#
loop_
_entity.id
_entity.type
_entity.pdbx_description
1 polymer ?
#
loop_
_entity_poly.entity_id
_entity_poly.type
_entity_poly.pdbx_seq_one_letter_code
_entity_poly.pdbx_strand_id
1 'polypeptide(L)'
;MNKQPTIVFIGGMASTPSLPRSLAISSAIKELDNEIEIVLGGTHPTFMYNNIMKEHPCIDYIVRGEGEITWDQFLLGHSIHSQIIRNT
;
A
#
# COMPACT_ATOMS: atom_id res chain seq x y z
N MET A 1 8.94 -2.45 25.68
CA MET A 1 8.44 -1.28 24.92
C MET A 1 7.49 -1.80 23.86
N ASN A 2 6.21 -1.45 23.91
CA ASN A 2 5.26 -1.78 22.85
C ASN A 2 5.63 -0.92 21.63
N LYS A 3 6.18 -1.54 20.58
CA LYS A 3 6.41 -0.85 19.31
C LYS A 3 5.06 -0.74 18.59
N GLN A 4 4.59 0.48 18.37
CA GLN A 4 3.47 0.71 17.46
C GLN A 4 3.99 0.65 16.02
N PRO A 5 3.26 0.03 15.08
CA PRO A 5 3.65 0.02 13.68
C PRO A 5 3.56 1.43 13.13
N THR A 6 4.60 1.91 12.45
CA THR A 6 4.58 3.19 11.72
C THR A 6 4.13 3.01 10.27
N ILE A 7 4.24 1.78 9.72
CA ILE A 7 3.87 1.42 8.36
C ILE A 7 3.18 0.06 8.39
N VAL A 8 2.08 -0.08 7.64
CA VAL A 8 1.37 -1.36 7.44
C VAL A 8 1.30 -1.68 5.95
N PHE A 9 1.78 -2.86 5.58
CA PHE A 9 1.65 -3.40 4.22
C PHE A 9 0.42 -4.30 4.11
N ILE A 10 -0.43 -4.01 3.13
CA ILE A 10 -1.65 -4.76 2.83
C ILE A 10 -1.56 -5.24 1.38
N GLY A 11 -1.70 -6.55 1.16
CA GLY A 11 -1.87 -7.08 -0.19
C GLY A 11 -0.64 -7.78 -0.77
N GLY A 12 -0.28 -8.93 -0.21
CA GLY A 12 0.52 -9.92 -0.96
C GLY A 12 -0.17 -10.41 -2.24
N MET A 13 -1.49 -10.18 -2.38
CA MET A 13 -2.26 -10.57 -3.56
C MET A 13 -3.61 -9.83 -3.65
N ALA A 14 -3.63 -8.49 -3.50
CA ALA A 14 -4.86 -7.73 -3.70
C ALA A 14 -5.31 -7.85 -5.17
N SER A 15 -6.11 -8.86 -5.44
CA SER A 15 -6.85 -9.08 -6.67
C SER A 15 -8.19 -8.33 -6.58
N THR A 16 -8.84 -8.13 -7.71
CA THR A 16 -10.15 -7.46 -7.80
C THR A 16 -11.16 -7.89 -6.72
N PRO A 17 -11.38 -9.19 -6.41
CA PRO A 17 -12.33 -9.58 -5.35
C PRO A 17 -11.87 -9.24 -3.94
N SER A 18 -10.57 -9.13 -3.69
CA SER A 18 -9.99 -8.88 -2.36
C SER A 18 -9.71 -7.40 -2.08
N LEU A 19 -9.77 -6.53 -3.11
CA LEU A 19 -9.54 -5.09 -2.96
C LEU A 19 -10.50 -4.46 -1.95
N PRO A 20 -11.83 -4.70 -1.97
CA PRO A 20 -12.74 -4.05 -1.02
C PRO A 20 -12.39 -4.35 0.44
N ARG A 21 -11.94 -5.58 0.73
CA ARG A 21 -11.51 -5.97 2.07
C ARG A 21 -10.21 -5.26 2.46
N SER A 22 -9.26 -5.17 1.54
CA SER A 22 -7.99 -4.48 1.76
C SER A 22 -8.25 -3.01 2.11
N LEU A 23 -9.11 -2.33 1.34
CA LEU A 23 -9.51 -0.94 1.58
C LEU A 23 -10.24 -0.76 2.92
N ALA A 24 -11.14 -1.69 3.28
CA ALA A 24 -11.84 -1.62 4.56
C ALA A 24 -10.88 -1.72 5.75
N ILE A 25 -9.88 -2.61 5.67
CA ILE A 25 -8.83 -2.70 6.69
C ILE A 25 -8.00 -1.42 6.72
N SER A 26 -7.63 -0.88 5.55
CA SER A 26 -6.86 0.36 5.47
C SER A 26 -7.58 1.54 6.14
N SER A 27 -8.87 1.71 5.86
CA SER A 27 -9.68 2.76 6.48
C SER A 27 -9.78 2.58 7.99
N ALA A 28 -10.02 1.36 8.48
CA ALA A 28 -10.07 1.09 9.91
C ALA A 28 -8.74 1.37 10.63
N ILE A 29 -7.60 1.15 9.97
CA ILE A 29 -6.28 1.52 10.49
C ILE A 29 -6.15 3.04 10.60
N LYS A 30 -6.51 3.78 9.55
CA LYS A 30 -6.47 5.26 9.56
C LYS A 30 -7.41 5.87 10.60
N GLU A 31 -8.54 5.24 10.87
CA GLU A 31 -9.46 5.64 11.95
C GLU A 31 -8.83 5.45 13.34
N LEU A 32 -7.98 4.43 13.52
CA LEU A 32 -7.28 4.17 14.78
C LEU A 32 -6.09 5.13 14.96
N ASP A 33 -5.30 5.29 13.91
CA ASP A 33 -4.12 6.15 13.89
C ASP A 33 -3.82 6.59 12.45
N ASN A 34 -4.04 7.87 12.18
CA ASN A 34 -3.85 8.45 10.86
C ASN A 34 -2.36 8.65 10.49
N GLU A 35 -1.44 8.55 11.46
CA GLU A 35 0.00 8.61 11.21
C GLU A 35 0.56 7.29 10.67
N ILE A 36 -0.18 6.18 10.77
CA ILE A 36 0.23 4.91 10.20
C ILE A 36 0.17 4.99 8.67
N GLU A 37 1.31 4.87 8.01
CA GLU A 37 1.37 4.82 6.56
C GLU A 37 0.91 3.46 6.03
N ILE A 38 0.08 3.47 4.99
CA ILE A 38 -0.49 2.27 4.39
C ILE A 38 0.11 2.07 3.01
N VAL A 39 0.69 0.89 2.83
CA VAL A 39 1.24 0.42 1.56
C VAL A 39 0.33 -0.68 1.01
N LEU A 40 -0.22 -0.47 -0.18
CA LEU A 40 -1.07 -1.43 -0.88
C LEU A 40 -0.30 -2.12 -2.01
N GLY A 41 -0.27 -3.44 -2.01
CA GLY A 41 0.33 -4.26 -3.07
C GLY A 41 -0.66 -5.20 -3.75
N GLY A 42 -0.27 -5.75 -4.90
CA GLY A 42 -1.02 -6.81 -5.59
C GLY A 42 -1.29 -6.52 -7.06
N THR A 43 -1.90 -7.50 -7.74
CA THR A 43 -2.15 -7.43 -9.18
C THR A 43 -3.08 -6.30 -9.57
N HIS A 44 -4.19 -6.10 -8.85
CA HIS A 44 -5.14 -5.03 -9.19
C HIS A 44 -4.55 -3.63 -8.92
N PRO A 45 -3.94 -3.34 -7.76
CA PRO A 45 -3.22 -2.08 -7.52
C PRO A 45 -2.09 -1.80 -8.52
N THR A 46 -1.41 -2.85 -9.01
CA THR A 46 -0.34 -2.69 -10.01
C THR A 46 -0.83 -2.03 -11.30
N PHE A 47 -2.05 -2.33 -11.75
CA PHE A 47 -2.63 -1.80 -12.99
C PHE A 47 -3.58 -0.62 -12.77
N MET A 48 -4.27 -0.56 -11.64
CA MET A 48 -5.32 0.42 -11.35
C MET A 48 -4.91 1.51 -10.36
N TYR A 49 -3.60 1.68 -10.14
CA TYR A 49 -3.06 2.59 -9.12
C TYR A 49 -3.65 4.00 -9.18
N ASN A 50 -3.79 4.60 -10.37
CA ASN A 50 -4.28 5.97 -10.52
C ASN A 50 -5.69 6.14 -9.95
N ASN A 51 -6.59 5.19 -10.24
CA ASN A 51 -7.95 5.20 -9.73
C ASN A 51 -7.98 5.00 -8.22
N ILE A 52 -7.23 4.01 -7.73
CA ILE A 52 -7.19 3.69 -6.31
C ILE A 52 -6.69 4.88 -5.50
N MET A 53 -5.59 5.51 -5.90
CA MET A 53 -5.01 6.66 -5.18
C MET A 53 -5.97 7.85 -5.16
N LYS A 54 -6.73 8.04 -6.25
CA LYS A 54 -7.72 9.12 -6.37
C LYS A 54 -8.98 8.87 -5.54
N GLU A 55 -9.45 7.62 -5.50
CA GLU A 55 -10.73 7.24 -4.88
C GLU A 55 -10.57 6.85 -3.40
N HIS A 56 -9.36 6.47 -2.98
CA HIS A 56 -9.07 5.92 -1.66
C HIS A 56 -7.89 6.63 -0.99
N PRO A 57 -8.12 7.79 -0.36
CA PRO A 57 -7.06 8.58 0.30
C PRO A 57 -6.47 7.88 1.54
N CYS A 58 -7.08 6.79 2.02
CA CYS A 58 -6.51 5.97 3.09
C CYS A 58 -5.29 5.14 2.63
N ILE A 59 -4.96 5.14 1.33
CA ILE A 59 -3.77 4.50 0.79
C ILE A 59 -2.70 5.55 0.52
N ASP A 60 -1.56 5.42 1.22
CA ASP A 60 -0.44 6.36 1.11
C ASP A 60 0.55 5.93 0.01
N TYR A 61 0.74 4.62 -0.16
CA TYR A 61 1.64 4.05 -1.16
C TYR A 61 1.00 2.88 -1.90
N ILE A 62 1.32 2.75 -3.18
CA ILE A 62 1.08 1.53 -3.96
C ILE A 62 2.41 0.95 -4.41
N VAL A 63 2.61 -0.33 -4.10
CA VAL A 63 3.73 -1.15 -4.60
C VAL A 63 3.25 -1.95 -5.79
N ARG A 64 3.93 -1.76 -6.93
CA ARG A 64 3.61 -2.40 -8.21
C ARG A 64 4.55 -3.58 -8.47
N GLY A 65 4.07 -4.53 -9.27
CA GLY A 65 4.82 -5.73 -9.64
C GLY A 65 4.80 -6.78 -8.53
N GLU A 66 5.85 -7.59 -8.44
CA GLU A 66 5.97 -8.61 -7.39
C GLU A 66 6.40 -7.96 -6.07
N GLY A 67 5.54 -8.09 -5.06
CA GLY A 67 5.70 -7.40 -3.78
C GLY A 67 7.02 -7.70 -3.08
N GLU A 68 7.54 -8.91 -3.19
CA GLU A 68 8.80 -9.32 -2.57
C GLU A 68 10.02 -8.59 -3.15
N ILE A 69 10.10 -8.46 -4.48
CA ILE A 69 11.21 -7.78 -5.15
C ILE A 69 11.12 -6.27 -4.93
N THR A 70 9.92 -5.70 -5.05
CA THR A 70 9.74 -4.26 -4.90
C THR A 70 9.89 -3.80 -3.45
N TRP A 71 9.48 -4.64 -2.48
CA TRP A 71 9.63 -4.34 -1.06
C TRP A 71 11.08 -4.38 -0.59
N ASP A 72 11.86 -5.36 -1.03
CA ASP A 72 13.30 -5.39 -0.74
C ASP A 72 14.00 -4.15 -1.29
N GLN A 73 13.63 -3.71 -2.50
CA GLN A 73 14.18 -2.49 -3.09
C GLN A 73 13.75 -1.21 -2.35
N PHE A 74 12.52 -1.17 -1.80
CA PHE A 74 12.03 -0.08 -0.97
C PHE A 74 12.83 0.07 0.31
N LEU A 75 13.03 -1.04 1.03
CA LEU A 75 13.76 -1.04 2.30
C LEU A 75 15.25 -0.71 2.12
N LEU A 76 15.84 -1.08 0.98
CA LEU A 76 17.24 -0.84 0.67
C LEU A 76 17.53 0.55 0.08
N GLY A 77 16.50 1.40 -0.07
CA GLY A 77 16.65 2.78 -0.56
C GLY A 77 17.07 2.87 -2.03
N HIS A 78 16.83 1.83 -2.83
CA HIS A 78 17.09 1.86 -4.27
C HIS A 78 16.08 2.82 -4.94
N SER A 79 16.53 3.59 -5.94
CA SER A 79 15.62 4.46 -6.70
C SER A 79 14.68 3.65 -7.58
N ILE A 80 13.45 3.42 -7.10
CA ILE A 80 12.37 2.69 -7.78
C ILE A 80 11.26 3.63 -8.25
N HIS A 81 11.65 4.72 -8.93
CA HIS A 81 10.76 5.77 -9.40
C HIS A 81 9.58 5.28 -10.27
N SER A 82 9.60 4.03 -10.77
CA SER A 82 8.54 3.44 -11.58
C SER A 82 7.62 2.44 -10.85
N GLN A 83 8.00 1.91 -9.69
CA GLN A 83 7.30 0.79 -9.03
C GLN A 83 6.59 1.16 -7.72
N ILE A 84 6.90 2.32 -7.15
CA ILE A 84 6.22 2.83 -5.95
C ILE A 84 5.56 4.16 -6.28
N ILE A 85 4.28 4.26 -5.93
CA ILE A 85 3.47 5.44 -6.19
C ILE A 85 2.99 5.97 -4.85
N ARG A 86 3.31 7.24 -4.57
CA ARG A 86 2.95 7.93 -3.34
C ARG A 86 1.75 8.84 -3.57
N ASN A 87 0.82 8.86 -2.62
CA ASN A 87 -0.27 9.83 -2.57
C ASN A 87 0.31 11.12 -1.97
N THR A 88 0.20 12.23 -2.70
CA THR A 88 0.66 13.56 -2.28
C THR A 88 -0.51 14.47 -2.00
#